data_AF-A0A2G0WKI2-F1
#
_entry.id   AF-A0A2G0WKI2-F1
#
_cell.length_a   1.000
_cell.length_b   1.000
_cell.length_c   1.000
_cell.angle_alpha   90.00
_cell.angle_beta   90.00
_cell.angle_gamma   90.00
#
_symmetry.space_group_name_H-M   'P 1'
#
loop_
_entity.id
_entity.type
_entity.pdbx_description
1 polymer ?
#
loop_
_entity_poly.entity_id
_entity_poly.type
_entity_poly.pdbx_seq_one_letter_code
_entity_poly.pdbx_strand_id
1 'polypeptide(L)'
;MVGKKLIWAIAVTHALIFAGLAQAQQPAAVAQRPVSVPYEVTEGTFLNLTLERVDPNYVAAMVYENVYDDYENVAIARGSRLFGRLVNKVNDSHDVYFTQLQLSTGQTLSLDPPLQATSPLGSAGIIDFKPAAIAGTIWRRDQVMPH
;
A
#
# COMPACT_ATOMS: atom_id res chain seq x y z
N MET A 1 7.95 54.17 -40.20
CA MET A 1 7.72 53.55 -38.86
C MET A 1 6.72 52.39 -39.01
N VAL A 2 7.05 51.31 -39.75
CA VAL A 2 6.09 50.20 -40.03
C VAL A 2 6.76 48.81 -40.08
N GLY A 3 8.05 48.71 -40.46
CA GLY A 3 8.74 47.42 -40.60
C GLY A 3 9.23 46.74 -39.30
N LYS A 4 9.31 47.47 -38.18
CA LYS A 4 9.86 46.94 -36.91
C LYS A 4 8.89 46.07 -36.11
N LYS A 5 7.57 46.20 -36.30
CA LYS A 5 6.55 45.49 -35.48
C LYS A 5 6.14 44.12 -36.06
N LEU A 6 6.26 43.95 -37.38
CA LEU A 6 5.81 42.73 -38.06
C LEU A 6 6.78 41.55 -37.90
N ILE A 7 8.08 41.83 -37.82
CA ILE A 7 9.14 40.81 -37.75
C ILE A 7 9.18 40.12 -36.37
N TRP A 8 8.89 40.87 -35.30
CA TRP A 8 8.83 40.30 -33.94
C TRP A 8 7.58 39.43 -33.73
N ALA A 9 6.45 39.78 -34.34
CA ALA A 9 5.22 38.99 -34.25
C ALA A 9 5.38 37.60 -34.89
N ILE A 10 6.09 37.49 -36.02
CA ILE A 10 6.29 36.19 -36.71
C ILE A 10 7.22 35.26 -35.93
N ALA A 11 8.22 35.80 -35.23
CA ALA A 11 9.16 35.03 -34.42
C ALA A 11 8.50 34.45 -33.16
N VAL A 12 7.60 35.21 -32.53
CA VAL A 12 6.88 34.77 -31.32
C VAL A 12 5.86 33.67 -31.65
N THR A 13 5.19 33.75 -32.81
CA THR A 13 4.22 32.72 -33.23
C THR A 13 4.89 31.38 -33.55
N HIS A 14 6.09 31.37 -34.17
CA HIS A 14 6.81 30.12 -34.44
C HIS A 14 7.32 29.44 -33.16
N ALA A 15 7.77 30.20 -32.16
CA ALA A 15 8.23 29.63 -30.89
C ALA A 15 7.11 28.92 -30.10
N LEU A 16 5.87 29.41 -30.20
CA LEU A 16 4.72 28.83 -29.50
C LEU A 16 4.18 27.56 -30.18
N ILE A 17 4.38 27.40 -31.50
CA ILE A 17 3.96 26.20 -32.23
C ILE A 17 4.85 24.99 -31.88
N PHE A 18 6.15 25.20 -31.64
CA PHE A 18 7.08 24.12 -31.28
C PHE A 18 6.98 23.68 -29.80
N ALA A 19 6.54 24.56 -28.90
CA ALA A 19 6.36 24.22 -27.49
C ALA A 19 5.14 23.31 -27.24
N GLY A 20 4.15 23.30 -28.15
CA GLY A 20 2.92 22.51 -28.03
C GLY A 20 3.02 21.04 -28.46
N LEU A 21 4.15 20.63 -29.06
CA LEU A 21 4.31 19.27 -29.62
C LEU A 21 5.19 18.34 -28.76
N ALA A 22 5.72 18.83 -27.65
CA ALA A 22 6.35 17.97 -26.65
C ALA A 22 5.26 17.26 -25.83
N GLN A 23 4.50 16.37 -26.45
CA GLN A 23 3.78 15.35 -25.69
C GLN A 23 4.86 14.55 -24.95
N ALA A 24 4.87 14.62 -23.63
CA ALA A 24 5.64 13.70 -22.82
C ALA A 24 5.16 12.28 -23.18
N GLN A 25 5.91 11.59 -24.06
CA GLN A 25 5.66 10.19 -24.34
C GLN A 25 5.86 9.46 -23.02
N GLN A 26 4.75 9.02 -22.42
CA GLN A 26 4.83 8.10 -21.31
C GLN A 26 5.63 6.88 -21.80
N PRO A 27 6.70 6.49 -21.10
CA PRO A 27 7.51 5.36 -21.54
C PRO A 27 6.60 4.14 -21.71
N ALA A 28 6.80 3.41 -22.80
CA ALA A 28 6.06 2.17 -23.03
C ALA A 28 6.27 1.25 -21.82
N ALA A 29 5.20 0.95 -21.11
CA ALA A 29 5.24 -0.02 -20.02
C ALA A 29 5.37 -1.41 -20.65
N VAL A 30 6.57 -1.98 -20.59
CA VAL A 30 6.77 -3.39 -20.94
C VAL A 30 6.23 -4.21 -19.77
N ALA A 31 5.13 -4.91 -19.98
CA ALA A 31 4.61 -5.87 -19.02
C ALA A 31 5.61 -7.04 -18.92
N GLN A 32 6.42 -7.05 -17.87
CA GLN A 32 7.16 -8.23 -17.48
C GLN A 32 6.20 -9.16 -16.75
N ARG A 33 6.23 -10.47 -17.05
CA ARG A 33 5.49 -11.43 -16.22
C ARG A 33 6.19 -11.50 -14.86
N PRO A 34 5.48 -11.20 -13.75
CA PRO A 34 6.02 -11.47 -12.42
C PRO A 34 6.38 -12.95 -12.33
N VAL A 35 7.56 -13.24 -11.76
CA VAL A 35 7.94 -14.62 -11.42
C VAL A 35 7.57 -14.80 -9.96
N SER A 36 6.39 -15.36 -9.69
CA SER A 36 5.97 -15.68 -8.33
C SER A 36 6.85 -16.79 -7.75
N VAL A 37 7.11 -16.73 -6.45
CA VAL A 37 7.88 -17.75 -5.71
C VAL A 37 6.96 -18.44 -4.70
N PRO A 38 7.11 -19.75 -4.40
CA PRO A 38 6.32 -20.39 -3.35
C PRO A 38 6.44 -19.70 -1.99
N TYR A 39 5.33 -19.62 -1.27
CA TYR A 39 5.14 -18.92 0.01
C TYR A 39 5.34 -17.41 -0.05
N GLU A 40 5.25 -16.80 -1.23
CA GLU A 40 5.31 -15.35 -1.41
C GLU A 40 3.96 -14.69 -1.15
N VAL A 41 3.98 -13.61 -0.36
CA VAL A 41 2.87 -12.65 -0.30
C VAL A 41 3.20 -11.49 -1.21
N THR A 42 2.40 -11.33 -2.26
CA THR A 42 2.61 -10.30 -3.27
C THR A 42 2.12 -8.93 -2.80
N GLU A 43 2.74 -7.87 -3.31
CA GLU A 43 2.29 -6.50 -3.11
C GLU A 43 0.80 -6.34 -3.49
N GLY A 44 0.04 -5.63 -2.66
CA GLY A 44 -1.39 -5.42 -2.88
C GLY A 44 -2.27 -6.50 -2.25
N THR A 45 -1.70 -7.59 -1.71
CA THR A 45 -2.47 -8.61 -0.99
C THR A 45 -3.19 -8.00 0.20
N PHE A 46 -4.52 -8.15 0.26
CA PHE A 46 -5.34 -7.67 1.36
C PHE A 46 -5.35 -8.69 2.50
N LEU A 47 -5.00 -8.24 3.70
CA LEU A 47 -5.02 -9.04 4.91
C LEU A 47 -6.25 -8.66 5.73
N ASN A 48 -7.03 -9.69 6.01
CA ASN A 48 -8.29 -9.64 6.73
C ASN A 48 -8.02 -9.75 8.24
N LEU A 49 -8.34 -8.70 9.02
CA LEU A 49 -7.93 -8.57 10.41
C LEU A 49 -9.09 -8.46 11.39
N THR A 50 -8.88 -8.97 12.61
CA THR A 50 -9.72 -8.68 13.78
C THR A 50 -8.86 -8.02 14.85
N LEU A 51 -9.27 -6.84 15.35
CA LEU A 51 -8.54 -6.15 16.41
C LEU A 51 -8.65 -6.92 17.73
N GLU A 52 -7.54 -7.38 18.29
CA GLU A 52 -7.51 -8.08 19.58
C GLU A 52 -7.31 -7.09 20.73
N ARG A 53 -6.39 -6.14 20.55
CA ARG A 53 -6.09 -5.11 21.55
C ARG A 53 -6.01 -3.75 20.89
N VAL A 54 -6.66 -2.78 21.53
CA VAL A 54 -6.80 -1.41 21.03
C VAL A 54 -6.37 -0.44 22.13
N ASP A 55 -5.08 -0.11 22.12
CA ASP A 55 -4.47 0.94 22.94
C ASP A 55 -3.71 1.88 21.97
N PRO A 56 -3.78 3.21 22.13
CA PRO A 56 -3.05 4.14 21.26
C PRO A 56 -1.56 3.82 21.12
N ASN A 57 -0.91 3.35 22.17
CA ASN A 57 0.51 3.01 22.16
C ASN A 57 0.79 1.57 21.72
N TYR A 58 -0.24 0.71 21.68
CA TYR A 58 -0.11 -0.70 21.35
C TYR A 58 -1.40 -1.27 20.78
N VAL A 59 -1.38 -1.54 19.47
CA VAL A 59 -2.47 -2.19 18.76
C VAL A 59 -2.03 -3.59 18.34
N ALA A 60 -2.87 -4.58 18.63
CA ALA A 60 -2.69 -5.96 18.18
C ALA A 60 -3.90 -6.38 17.34
N ALA A 61 -3.65 -7.00 16.19
CA ALA A 61 -4.68 -7.49 15.29
C ALA A 61 -4.34 -8.91 14.82
N MET A 62 -5.33 -9.81 14.83
CA MET A 62 -5.18 -11.17 14.35
C MET A 62 -5.60 -11.28 12.89
N VAL A 63 -4.82 -11.97 12.09
CA VAL A 63 -5.17 -12.41 10.74
C VAL A 63 -6.26 -13.49 10.86
N TYR A 64 -7.47 -13.20 10.39
CA TYR A 64 -8.65 -14.05 10.66
C TYR A 64 -8.87 -15.15 9.61
N GLU A 65 -8.27 -15.02 8.43
CA GLU A 65 -8.30 -15.97 7.31
C GLU A 65 -6.89 -16.35 6.87
N ASN A 66 -6.72 -17.53 6.29
CA ASN A 66 -5.46 -17.88 5.66
C ASN A 66 -5.21 -16.98 4.44
N VAL A 67 -3.98 -16.53 4.29
CA VAL A 67 -3.49 -15.84 3.09
C VAL A 67 -2.76 -16.86 2.23
N TYR A 68 -3.17 -16.98 0.99
CA TYR A 68 -2.63 -17.93 0.02
C TYR A 68 -1.72 -17.21 -0.98
N ASP A 69 -0.68 -17.91 -1.42
CA ASP A 69 0.13 -17.49 -2.57
C ASP A 69 -0.52 -17.93 -3.90
N ASP A 70 0.13 -17.62 -5.02
CA ASP A 70 -0.31 -18.01 -6.37
C ASP A 70 -0.26 -19.54 -6.63
N TYR A 71 0.30 -20.32 -5.69
CA TYR A 71 0.46 -21.77 -5.74
C TYR A 71 -0.48 -22.51 -4.77
N GLU A 72 -1.43 -21.80 -4.15
CA GLU A 72 -2.35 -22.32 -3.14
C GLU A 72 -1.68 -22.78 -1.82
N ASN A 73 -0.41 -22.41 -1.60
CA ASN A 73 0.23 -22.59 -0.30
C ASN A 73 -0.28 -21.53 0.68
N VAL A 74 -0.37 -21.89 1.97
CA VAL A 74 -0.68 -20.93 3.03
C VAL A 74 0.58 -20.13 3.36
N ALA A 75 0.70 -18.94 2.79
CA ALA A 75 1.82 -18.03 3.04
C ALA A 75 1.74 -17.38 4.43
N ILE A 76 0.54 -16.98 4.86
CA ILE A 76 0.28 -16.50 6.23
C ILE A 76 -0.92 -17.26 6.77
N ALA A 77 -0.69 -18.07 7.81
CA ALA A 77 -1.75 -18.81 8.44
C ALA A 77 -2.64 -17.92 9.31
N ARG A 78 -3.94 -18.25 9.37
CA ARG A 78 -4.89 -17.73 10.34
C ARG A 78 -4.30 -17.82 11.75
N GLY A 79 -4.54 -16.79 12.56
CA GLY A 79 -4.02 -16.70 13.93
C GLY A 79 -2.67 -16.01 14.05
N SER A 80 -2.01 -15.71 12.92
CA SER A 80 -0.88 -14.78 12.90
C SER A 80 -1.31 -13.40 13.40
N ARG A 81 -0.41 -12.65 14.05
CA ARG A 81 -0.71 -11.38 14.70
C ARG A 81 0.14 -10.24 14.17
N LEU A 82 -0.50 -9.13 13.88
CA LEU A 82 0.15 -7.86 13.58
C LEU A 82 0.22 -7.00 14.85
N PHE A 83 1.36 -6.37 15.07
CA PHE A 83 1.59 -5.45 16.18
C PHE A 83 2.02 -4.08 15.68
N GLY A 84 1.45 -3.04 16.28
CA GLY A 84 1.63 -1.67 15.85
C GLY A 84 1.19 -0.66 16.88
N ARG A 85 0.98 0.57 16.43
CA ARG A 85 0.47 1.67 17.26
C ARG A 85 -0.35 2.64 16.45
N LEU A 86 -1.17 3.42 17.14
CA LEU A 86 -1.82 4.60 16.58
C LEU A 86 -0.76 5.68 16.35
N VAL A 87 -0.74 6.26 15.15
CA VAL A 87 0.15 7.37 14.80
C VAL A 87 -0.62 8.69 14.75
N ASN A 88 -1.87 8.66 14.29
CA ASN A 88 -2.70 9.85 14.18
C ASN A 88 -4.20 9.52 14.26
N LYS A 89 -5.03 10.54 14.49
CA LYS A 89 -6.50 10.46 14.36
C LYS A 89 -7.00 11.66 13.56
N VAL A 90 -7.69 11.41 12.44
CA VAL A 90 -8.27 12.44 11.58
C VAL A 90 -9.72 12.09 11.26
N ASN A 91 -10.67 12.98 11.58
CA ASN A 91 -12.10 12.79 11.28
C ASN A 91 -12.63 11.40 11.66
N ASP A 92 -12.35 10.98 12.91
CA ASP A 92 -12.68 9.66 13.46
C ASP A 92 -12.03 8.43 12.81
N SER A 93 -11.20 8.64 11.79
CA SER A 93 -10.29 7.61 11.27
C SER A 93 -9.01 7.56 12.10
N HIS A 94 -8.66 6.36 12.54
CA HIS A 94 -7.48 6.05 13.33
C HIS A 94 -6.38 5.49 12.43
N ASP A 95 -5.29 6.24 12.29
CA ASP A 95 -4.14 5.83 11.47
C ASP A 95 -3.22 4.94 12.30
N VAL A 96 -3.42 3.63 12.15
CA VAL A 96 -2.59 2.61 12.81
C VAL A 96 -1.56 2.08 11.82
N TYR A 97 -0.32 1.93 12.27
CA TYR A 97 0.76 1.31 11.51
C TYR A 97 1.30 0.10 12.25
N PHE A 98 1.27 -1.05 11.59
CA PHE A 98 1.84 -2.31 12.06
C PHE A 98 3.30 -2.41 11.62
N THR A 99 4.18 -2.65 12.59
CA THR A 99 5.63 -2.74 12.39
C THR A 99 6.14 -4.17 12.53
N GLN A 100 5.30 -5.09 13.02
CA GLN A 100 5.68 -6.47 13.24
C GLN A 100 4.54 -7.43 12.86
N LEU A 101 4.91 -8.58 12.32
CA LEU A 101 4.04 -9.73 12.08
C LEU A 101 4.61 -10.93 12.84
N GLN A 102 3.88 -11.45 13.82
CA GLN A 102 4.15 -12.74 14.42
C GLN A 102 3.33 -13.80 13.69
N LEU A 103 4.04 -14.74 13.05
CA LEU A 103 3.44 -15.89 12.40
C LEU A 103 2.90 -16.88 13.43
N SER A 104 1.96 -17.72 13.02
CA SER A 104 1.43 -18.81 13.86
C SER A 104 2.50 -19.80 14.33
N THR A 105 3.64 -19.89 13.63
CA THR A 105 4.83 -20.67 14.02
C THR A 105 5.57 -20.08 15.22
N GLY A 106 5.23 -18.85 15.64
CA GLY A 106 5.87 -18.10 16.71
C GLY A 106 6.99 -17.16 16.22
N GLN A 107 7.44 -17.31 14.98
CA GLN A 107 8.45 -16.41 14.41
C GLN A 107 7.88 -15.00 14.23
N THR A 108 8.68 -13.99 14.57
CA THR A 108 8.30 -12.57 14.40
C THR A 108 9.14 -11.93 13.32
N LEU A 109 8.47 -11.29 12.38
CA LEU A 109 9.04 -10.55 11.26
C LEU A 109 8.86 -9.06 11.49
N SER A 110 9.91 -8.29 11.24
CA SER A 110 9.81 -6.84 11.15
C SER A 110 9.22 -6.44 9.80
N LEU A 111 8.28 -5.50 9.83
CA LEU A 111 7.62 -4.96 8.63
C LEU A 111 8.27 -3.62 8.29
N ASP A 112 9.06 -3.63 7.22
CA ASP A 112 9.69 -2.43 6.65
C ASP A 112 9.49 -2.44 5.12
N PRO A 113 8.57 -1.60 4.58
CA PRO A 113 7.83 -0.56 5.29
C PRO A 113 6.74 -1.12 6.22
N PRO A 114 6.31 -0.35 7.25
CA PRO A 114 5.19 -0.73 8.09
C PRO A 114 3.89 -0.80 7.29
N LEU A 115 2.99 -1.68 7.72
CA LEU A 115 1.69 -1.86 7.07
C LEU A 115 0.66 -0.91 7.71
N GLN A 116 0.00 -0.10 6.89
CA GLN A 116 -1.06 0.80 7.36
C GLN A 116 -2.36 0.02 7.52
N ALA A 117 -3.04 0.17 8.65
CA ALA A 117 -4.36 -0.39 8.83
C ALA A 117 -5.39 0.31 7.93
N THR A 118 -6.38 -0.45 7.52
CA THR A 118 -7.47 0.00 6.66
C THR A 118 -8.82 -0.42 7.24
N SER A 119 -9.89 0.13 6.70
CA SER A 119 -11.23 -0.40 6.89
C SER A 119 -11.34 -1.81 6.25
N PRO A 120 -12.39 -2.57 6.57
CA PRO A 120 -12.64 -3.87 5.94
C PRO A 120 -12.74 -3.81 4.40
N LEU A 121 -12.97 -2.62 3.82
CA LEU A 121 -13.07 -2.41 2.38
C LEU A 121 -11.82 -1.74 1.78
N GLY A 122 -10.73 -1.62 2.56
CA GLY A 122 -9.45 -1.12 2.06
C GLY A 122 -9.25 0.38 2.09
N SER A 123 -10.19 1.18 2.61
CA SER A 123 -9.96 2.61 2.82
C SER A 123 -8.94 2.84 3.94
N ALA A 124 -8.08 3.84 3.81
CA ALA A 124 -7.04 4.11 4.81
C ALA A 124 -7.62 4.44 6.20
N GLY A 125 -7.02 3.85 7.24
CA GLY A 125 -7.36 4.06 8.64
C GLY A 125 -8.57 3.24 9.13
N ILE A 126 -8.76 3.23 10.45
CA ILE A 126 -9.78 2.45 11.14
C ILE A 126 -10.84 3.38 11.73
N ILE A 127 -12.11 3.20 11.33
CA ILE A 127 -13.23 3.96 11.90
C ILE A 127 -13.68 3.32 13.23
N ASP A 128 -13.91 2.00 13.23
CA ASP A 128 -14.35 1.26 14.41
C ASP A 128 -13.16 0.80 15.26
N PHE A 129 -12.52 1.73 15.97
CA PHE A 129 -11.32 1.46 16.76
C PHE A 129 -11.67 0.90 18.15
N LYS A 130 -12.08 -0.37 18.19
CA LYS A 130 -12.39 -1.12 19.42
C LYS A 130 -12.00 -2.60 19.30
N PRO A 131 -11.84 -3.32 20.43
CA PRO A 131 -11.61 -4.77 20.38
C PRO A 131 -12.73 -5.51 19.62
N ALA A 132 -12.35 -6.59 18.95
CA ALA A 132 -13.18 -7.41 18.06
C ALA A 132 -13.72 -6.71 16.80
N ALA A 133 -13.37 -5.45 16.53
CA ALA A 133 -13.70 -4.82 15.27
C ALA A 133 -12.93 -5.45 14.11
N ILE A 134 -13.58 -5.50 12.94
CA ILE A 134 -12.95 -5.97 11.70
C ILE A 134 -12.20 -4.79 11.06
N ALA A 135 -10.99 -5.08 10.60
CA ALA A 135 -10.13 -4.14 9.91
C ALA A 135 -9.40 -4.88 8.79
N GLY A 136 -8.62 -4.13 8.02
CA GLY A 136 -7.72 -4.70 7.02
C GLY A 136 -6.32 -4.14 7.12
N THR A 137 -5.44 -4.68 6.30
CA THR A 137 -4.23 -3.99 5.84
C THR A 137 -3.87 -4.49 4.45
N ILE A 138 -3.01 -3.77 3.74
CA ILE A 138 -2.57 -4.13 2.40
C ILE A 138 -1.06 -4.35 2.45
N TRP A 139 -0.64 -5.51 1.97
CA TRP A 139 0.76 -5.88 1.87
C TRP A 139 1.50 -4.94 0.90
N ARG A 140 2.69 -4.48 1.27
CA ARG A 140 3.36 -3.34 0.62
C ARG A 140 4.46 -3.69 -0.35
N ARG A 141 4.96 -4.92 -0.32
CA ARG A 141 6.05 -5.39 -1.18
C ARG A 141 6.04 -6.91 -1.22
N ASP A 142 6.50 -7.48 -2.33
CA ASP A 142 6.67 -8.92 -2.42
C ASP A 142 7.60 -9.43 -1.31
N GLN A 143 7.16 -10.48 -0.61
CA GLN A 143 7.94 -11.07 0.47
C GLN A 143 7.66 -12.57 0.58
N VAL A 144 8.71 -13.37 0.49
CA VAL A 144 8.67 -14.82 0.79
C VAL A 144 8.55 -15.02 2.30
N MET A 145 7.52 -15.75 2.71
CA MET A 145 7.27 -16.08 4.10
C MET A 145 8.10 -17.30 4.53
N PRO A 146 8.69 -17.26 5.74
CA PRO A 146 9.27 -18.45 6.32
C PRO A 146 8.17 -19.43 6.69
N HIS A 147 8.38 -20.69 6.35
CA HIS A 147 7.44 -21.80 6.48
C HIS A 147 8.10 -22.97 7.20
#